data_AF-A0AAD9PRI4-F1
#
_entry.id   AF-A0AAD9PRI4-F1
#
_cell.length_a   1.000
_cell.length_b   1.000
_cell.length_c   1.000
_cell.angle_alpha   90.00
_cell.angle_beta   90.00
_cell.angle_gamma   90.00
#
_symmetry.space_group_name_H-M   'P 1'
#
loop_
_entity.id
_entity.type
_entity.pdbx_description
1 polymer ?
#
loop_
_entity_poly.entity_id
_entity_poly.type
_entity_poly.pdbx_seq_one_letter_code
_entity_poly.pdbx_strand_id
1 'polypeptide(L)'
;MNPRILTLMVLAVLGGSLSYCNEIAKPCDPEKCLPPNCRCSGDNRPPGGLMPKNTPQTILVSFDDDVEKQYMDFYDQLFDGVRNPNNCPAVGTLFVSHNYTNYYLVEDAYSRGYEIADHTVTHQEPTTYWEYANFTVWKNEIRGQREILHRFANLPYDAIKGFRAPFLMFTENMYKVLFEAKFTYDLSWPLNIKFNGESPIGPMYPYTFDYISKQICPTVEEPCPKMSYPGLWEIPNVNIMNSDHSPCASMMDGCNPSGNASVWYEILLRNFHYHYDTNRTPFGMLMHPSYFYHGPAGDHLKAARKFLKYAESLGDVWILTASQVIDWMQDPQSIEKAKSFPPWQCPSRPPPRCSSSTANSCHYTEPRDFYMTTCTECPKHFPSPTDPDGN
;
A
#
# COMPACT_ATOMS: atom_id res chain seq x y z
N MET A 1 -16.51 41.00 -57.70
CA MET A 1 -15.66 41.53 -56.62
C MET A 1 -16.37 41.30 -55.30
N ASN A 2 -15.90 40.33 -54.52
CA ASN A 2 -16.32 40.13 -53.13
C ASN A 2 -15.24 39.29 -52.44
N PRO A 3 -14.45 39.82 -51.48
CA PRO A 3 -13.36 39.08 -50.87
C PRO A 3 -13.91 38.17 -49.77
N ARG A 4 -13.58 36.88 -49.83
CA ARG A 4 -13.87 35.92 -48.75
C ARG A 4 -12.92 36.21 -47.59
N ILE A 5 -13.51 36.60 -46.46
CA ILE A 5 -12.85 36.76 -45.17
C ILE A 5 -12.45 35.36 -44.69
N LEU A 6 -11.14 35.13 -44.56
CA LEU A 6 -10.56 33.94 -43.95
C LEU A 6 -10.51 34.18 -42.43
N THR A 7 -11.48 33.65 -41.69
CA THR A 7 -11.47 33.72 -40.22
C THR A 7 -10.47 32.70 -39.70
N LEU A 8 -9.31 33.16 -39.24
CA LEU A 8 -8.35 32.37 -38.47
C LEU A 8 -8.99 32.02 -37.11
N MET A 9 -9.42 30.78 -36.92
CA MET A 9 -9.70 30.26 -35.57
C MET A 9 -8.36 30.00 -34.88
N VAL A 10 -7.95 30.92 -34.02
CA VAL A 10 -6.91 30.67 -33.03
C VAL A 10 -7.52 29.74 -31.97
N LEU A 11 -7.22 28.44 -32.04
CA LEU A 11 -7.41 27.56 -30.90
C LEU A 11 -6.44 28.03 -29.81
N ALA A 12 -6.98 28.74 -28.82
CA ALA A 12 -6.30 28.91 -27.56
C ALA A 12 -6.20 27.54 -26.89
N VAL A 13 -5.06 26.87 -27.06
CA VAL A 13 -4.65 25.78 -26.18
C VAL A 13 -4.44 26.45 -24.83
N LEU A 14 -5.46 26.39 -23.97
CA LEU A 14 -5.29 26.62 -22.54
C LEU A 14 -4.37 25.50 -22.04
N GLY A 15 -3.07 25.75 -22.14
CA GLY A 15 -2.08 25.06 -21.33
C GLY A 15 -2.44 25.38 -19.89
N GLY A 16 -3.26 24.53 -19.28
CA GLY A 16 -3.39 24.47 -17.84
C GLY A 16 -2.01 24.10 -17.32
N SER A 17 -1.24 25.11 -16.92
CA SER A 17 -0.23 24.90 -15.90
C SER A 17 -0.94 24.16 -14.76
N LEU A 18 -0.41 23.01 -14.36
CA LEU A 18 -0.81 22.38 -13.11
C LEU A 18 -0.60 23.44 -12.03
N SER A 19 -1.69 24.12 -11.68
CA SER A 19 -1.77 25.06 -10.60
C SER A 19 -1.45 24.26 -9.36
N TYR A 20 -0.21 24.39 -8.93
CA TYR A 20 0.33 23.85 -7.70
C TYR A 20 -0.69 24.05 -6.58
N CYS A 21 -1.32 22.96 -6.13
CA CYS A 21 -2.33 22.97 -5.06
C CYS A 21 -1.62 23.26 -3.73
N ASN A 22 -1.45 24.54 -3.44
CA ASN A 22 -0.97 25.01 -2.13
C ASN A 22 -2.15 25.54 -1.30
N GLU A 23 -3.27 24.82 -1.32
CA GLU A 23 -4.42 25.17 -0.49
C GLU A 23 -4.38 24.40 0.82
N ILE A 24 -4.51 25.11 1.94
CA ILE A 24 -4.70 24.49 3.26
C ILE A 24 -6.03 23.73 3.21
N ALA A 25 -6.02 22.47 3.62
CA ALA A 25 -7.19 21.62 3.63
C ALA A 25 -8.24 22.15 4.62
N LYS A 26 -9.48 22.25 4.15
CA LYS A 26 -10.62 22.72 4.96
C LYS A 26 -11.27 21.53 5.68
N PRO A 27 -12.08 21.75 6.72
CA PRO A 27 -12.98 20.72 7.25
C PRO A 27 -13.82 20.09 6.14
N CYS A 28 -14.01 18.76 6.21
CA CYS A 28 -14.72 18.03 5.15
C CYS A 28 -16.16 18.52 4.97
N ASP A 29 -16.53 18.78 3.72
CA ASP A 29 -17.90 19.04 3.31
C ASP A 29 -18.47 17.76 2.67
N PRO A 30 -19.31 16.99 3.38
CA PRO A 30 -19.78 15.70 2.92
C PRO A 30 -20.75 15.80 1.72
N GLU A 31 -21.27 16.99 1.41
CA GLU A 31 -22.11 17.19 0.22
C GLU A 31 -21.27 17.36 -1.06
N LYS A 32 -20.00 17.75 -0.91
CA LYS A 32 -19.07 17.95 -2.03
C LYS A 32 -18.06 16.81 -2.17
N CYS A 33 -17.68 16.20 -1.04
CA CYS A 33 -16.75 15.08 -1.03
C CYS A 33 -17.48 13.78 -1.33
N LEU A 34 -17.60 13.46 -2.62
CA LEU A 34 -18.37 12.32 -3.12
C LEU A 34 -17.49 11.32 -3.89
N PRO A 35 -17.83 10.02 -3.86
CA PRO A 35 -17.16 9.02 -4.67
C PRO A 35 -17.36 9.29 -6.19
N PRO A 36 -16.45 8.83 -7.06
CA PRO A 36 -15.28 7.99 -6.75
C PRO A 36 -14.06 8.78 -6.24
N ASN A 37 -14.08 10.11 -6.34
CA ASN A 37 -12.83 10.88 -6.21
C ASN A 37 -12.54 11.39 -4.79
N CYS A 38 -13.54 11.44 -3.91
CA CYS A 38 -13.38 11.99 -2.57
C CYS A 38 -14.12 11.19 -1.52
N ARG A 39 -13.49 11.05 -0.34
CA ARG A 39 -14.15 10.53 0.85
C ARG A 39 -13.62 11.19 2.12
N CYS A 40 -14.53 11.66 2.98
CA CYS A 40 -14.18 12.23 4.27
C CYS A 40 -13.61 11.17 5.24
N SER A 41 -12.49 11.46 5.88
CA SER A 41 -11.89 10.63 6.96
C SER A 41 -12.84 10.31 8.11
N GLY A 42 -13.76 11.22 8.45
CA GLY A 42 -14.72 11.02 9.53
C GLY A 42 -15.92 10.11 9.21
N ASP A 43 -16.05 9.60 7.98
CA ASP A 43 -17.16 8.72 7.63
C ASP A 43 -16.81 7.25 7.87
N ASN A 44 -17.25 6.73 9.01
CA ASN A 44 -17.03 5.34 9.41
C ASN A 44 -18.10 4.36 8.89
N ARG A 45 -19.05 4.83 8.07
CA ARG A 45 -20.09 3.97 7.48
C ARG A 45 -19.53 3.25 6.25
N PRO A 46 -19.95 2.01 5.96
CA PRO A 46 -19.59 1.37 4.72
C PRO A 46 -19.85 2.26 3.48
N PRO A 47 -18.87 2.38 2.56
CA PRO A 47 -19.03 3.10 1.31
C PRO A 47 -20.27 2.69 0.49
N GLY A 48 -20.79 3.62 -0.32
CA GLY A 48 -21.94 3.36 -1.19
C GLY A 48 -23.28 3.23 -0.46
N GLY A 49 -23.35 3.55 0.82
CA GLY A 49 -24.58 3.41 1.63
C GLY A 49 -24.92 1.96 1.96
N LEU A 50 -23.93 1.06 1.88
CA LEU A 50 -24.11 -0.33 2.25
C LEU A 50 -24.34 -0.48 3.76
N MET A 51 -25.19 -1.45 4.12
CA MET A 51 -25.28 -1.94 5.49
C MET A 51 -24.09 -2.87 5.76
N PRO A 52 -23.48 -2.89 6.97
CA PRO A 52 -22.33 -3.77 7.25
C PRO A 52 -22.55 -5.23 6.84
N LYS A 53 -23.73 -5.80 7.11
CA LYS A 53 -24.08 -7.18 6.70
C LYS A 53 -24.09 -7.46 5.19
N ASN A 54 -24.12 -6.42 4.37
CA ASN A 54 -24.10 -6.49 2.90
C ASN A 54 -22.74 -6.05 2.32
N THR A 55 -21.80 -5.68 3.18
CA THR A 55 -20.46 -5.19 2.82
C THR A 55 -19.47 -6.34 2.88
N PRO A 56 -18.73 -6.62 1.79
CA PRO A 56 -17.64 -7.59 1.84
C PRO A 56 -16.62 -7.18 2.90
N GLN A 57 -16.14 -8.12 3.71
CA GLN A 57 -14.98 -7.84 4.56
C GLN A 57 -13.72 -7.98 3.73
N THR A 58 -12.83 -6.99 3.78
CA THR A 58 -11.54 -7.07 3.10
C THR A 58 -10.42 -7.31 4.11
N ILE A 59 -9.45 -8.14 3.73
CA ILE A 59 -8.19 -8.36 4.42
C ILE A 59 -7.10 -7.87 3.48
N LEU A 60 -6.33 -6.88 3.92
CA LEU A 60 -5.17 -6.36 3.19
C LEU A 60 -3.93 -6.99 3.80
N VAL A 61 -3.25 -7.84 3.04
CA VAL A 61 -1.97 -8.43 3.46
C VAL A 61 -0.85 -7.69 2.75
N SER A 62 0.11 -7.16 3.50
CA SER A 62 1.27 -6.50 2.91
C SER A 62 2.59 -6.90 3.55
N PHE A 63 3.64 -6.83 2.73
CA PHE A 63 5.02 -7.05 3.14
C PHE A 63 5.89 -5.87 2.74
N ASP A 64 6.74 -5.44 3.66
CA ASP A 64 7.65 -4.31 3.47
C ASP A 64 9.09 -4.81 3.29
N ASP A 65 9.93 -3.92 2.78
CA ASP A 65 11.37 -4.06 2.50
C ASP A 65 11.74 -4.83 1.22
N ASP A 66 12.93 -5.44 1.23
CA ASP A 66 13.56 -6.03 0.07
C ASP A 66 12.96 -7.37 -0.30
N VAL A 67 13.05 -7.72 -1.59
CA VAL A 67 12.49 -8.98 -2.10
C VAL A 67 13.58 -10.01 -2.34
N GLU A 68 13.58 -11.05 -1.49
CA GLU A 68 14.48 -12.20 -1.58
C GLU A 68 13.72 -13.51 -1.79
N LYS A 69 14.44 -14.53 -2.28
CA LYS A 69 13.84 -15.84 -2.54
C LYS A 69 13.21 -16.43 -1.28
N GLN A 70 13.90 -16.34 -0.15
CA GLN A 70 13.43 -16.92 1.11
C GLN A 70 12.11 -16.30 1.57
N TYR A 71 11.92 -15.00 1.35
CA TYR A 71 10.69 -14.30 1.70
C TYR A 71 9.54 -14.72 0.78
N MET A 72 9.80 -14.82 -0.53
CA MET A 72 8.81 -15.33 -1.48
C MET A 72 8.35 -16.76 -1.14
N ASP A 73 9.27 -17.63 -0.66
CA ASP A 73 8.92 -18.98 -0.20
C ASP A 73 7.95 -18.95 1.00
N PHE A 74 7.98 -17.93 1.86
CA PHE A 74 6.99 -17.76 2.93
C PHE A 74 5.64 -17.30 2.40
N TYR A 75 5.64 -16.38 1.44
CA TYR A 75 4.38 -15.86 0.88
C TYR A 75 3.65 -16.94 0.09
N ASP A 76 4.39 -17.76 -0.66
CA ASP A 76 3.83 -18.93 -1.36
C ASP A 76 3.19 -19.90 -0.37
N GLN A 77 3.82 -20.17 0.78
CA GLN A 77 3.22 -20.99 1.84
C GLN A 77 1.99 -20.31 2.47
N LEU A 78 2.05 -18.99 2.71
CA LEU A 78 0.96 -18.24 3.34
C LEU A 78 -0.32 -18.33 2.52
N PHE A 79 -0.22 -18.09 1.21
CA PHE A 79 -1.36 -18.04 0.30
C PHE A 79 -1.69 -19.38 -0.37
N ASP A 80 -0.93 -20.45 -0.09
CA ASP A 80 -1.14 -21.76 -0.69
C ASP A 80 -2.60 -22.24 -0.53
N GLY A 81 -3.24 -22.46 -1.67
CA GLY A 81 -4.63 -22.88 -1.78
C GLY A 81 -5.67 -21.87 -1.28
N VAL A 82 -5.30 -20.66 -0.85
CA VAL A 82 -6.26 -19.62 -0.42
C VAL A 82 -6.89 -18.97 -1.65
N ARG A 83 -8.22 -18.85 -1.65
CA ARG A 83 -9.02 -18.28 -2.73
C ARG A 83 -9.99 -17.23 -2.22
N ASN A 84 -10.18 -16.20 -3.03
CA ASN A 84 -11.26 -15.25 -2.88
C ASN A 84 -12.60 -15.84 -3.33
N PRO A 85 -13.75 -15.26 -2.96
CA PRO A 85 -15.08 -15.75 -3.34
C PRO A 85 -15.35 -15.87 -4.85
N ASN A 86 -14.57 -15.19 -5.70
CA ASN A 86 -14.59 -15.36 -7.15
C ASN A 86 -13.62 -16.44 -7.68
N ASN A 87 -13.07 -17.26 -6.78
CA ASN A 87 -12.09 -18.31 -7.06
C ASN A 87 -10.71 -17.81 -7.54
N CYS A 88 -10.42 -16.51 -7.44
CA CYS A 88 -9.08 -16.00 -7.69
C CYS A 88 -8.12 -16.36 -6.55
N PRO A 89 -6.84 -16.67 -6.84
CA PRO A 89 -5.81 -16.77 -5.82
C PRO A 89 -5.72 -15.49 -4.98
N ALA A 90 -5.59 -15.66 -3.66
CA ALA A 90 -5.21 -14.56 -2.79
C ALA A 90 -3.75 -14.19 -3.01
N VAL A 91 -3.47 -12.89 -3.01
CA VAL A 91 -2.12 -12.30 -3.09
C VAL A 91 -2.09 -11.03 -2.22
N GLY A 92 -0.90 -10.52 -1.94
CA GLY A 92 -0.72 -9.31 -1.14
C GLY A 92 -0.15 -8.12 -1.94
N THR A 93 0.16 -7.06 -1.21
CA THR A 93 0.94 -5.91 -1.68
C THR A 93 2.36 -5.98 -1.15
N LEU A 94 3.35 -5.83 -2.02
CA LEU A 94 4.77 -5.71 -1.64
C LEU A 94 5.18 -4.23 -1.70
N PHE A 95 5.51 -3.62 -0.57
CA PHE A 95 6.12 -2.29 -0.51
C PHE A 95 7.64 -2.47 -0.57
N VAL A 96 8.20 -2.29 -1.76
CA VAL A 96 9.56 -2.72 -2.08
C VAL A 96 10.56 -1.58 -1.90
N SER A 97 11.62 -1.81 -1.12
CA SER A 97 12.80 -0.93 -1.05
C SER A 97 13.90 -1.40 -2.01
N HIS A 98 14.80 -0.51 -2.46
CA HIS A 98 15.78 -0.86 -3.51
C HIS A 98 16.88 -1.80 -3.02
N ASN A 99 17.48 -1.45 -1.88
CA ASN A 99 18.67 -2.13 -1.38
C ASN A 99 18.41 -3.64 -1.21
N TYR A 100 19.29 -4.48 -1.75
CA TYR A 100 19.24 -5.95 -1.68
C TYR A 100 18.08 -6.63 -2.45
N THR A 101 17.19 -5.88 -3.09
CA THR A 101 16.08 -6.44 -3.85
C THR A 101 16.50 -7.23 -5.09
N ASN A 102 15.94 -8.42 -5.24
CA ASN A 102 15.98 -9.20 -6.47
C ASN A 102 14.83 -8.81 -7.41
N TYR A 103 15.11 -7.99 -8.41
CA TYR A 103 14.11 -7.49 -9.35
C TYR A 103 13.54 -8.57 -10.30
N TYR A 104 14.24 -9.70 -10.52
CA TYR A 104 13.60 -10.86 -11.18
C TYR A 104 12.43 -11.39 -10.33
N LEU A 105 12.60 -11.50 -9.01
CA LEU A 105 11.53 -11.94 -8.12
C LEU A 105 10.39 -10.93 -8.01
N VAL A 106 10.68 -9.63 -8.10
CA VAL A 106 9.66 -8.58 -8.19
C VAL A 106 8.85 -8.71 -9.48
N GLU A 107 9.51 -8.94 -10.63
CA GLU A 107 8.85 -9.18 -11.92
C GLU A 107 7.99 -10.44 -11.88
N ASP A 108 8.48 -11.53 -11.27
CA ASP A 108 7.73 -12.77 -11.02
C ASP A 108 6.50 -12.55 -10.12
N ALA A 109 6.67 -11.89 -8.97
CA ALA A 109 5.58 -11.58 -8.05
C ALA A 109 4.49 -10.75 -8.76
N TYR A 110 4.89 -9.73 -9.52
CA TYR A 110 3.96 -8.94 -10.32
C TYR A 110 3.22 -9.82 -11.33
N SER A 111 3.91 -10.70 -12.07
CA SER A 111 3.26 -11.61 -13.03
C SER A 111 2.21 -12.53 -12.40
N ARG A 112 2.39 -12.91 -11.13
CA ARG A 112 1.49 -13.76 -10.34
C ARG A 112 0.33 -13.01 -9.69
N GLY A 113 0.26 -11.69 -9.87
CA GLY A 113 -0.85 -10.86 -9.43
C GLY A 113 -0.60 -10.01 -8.20
N TYR A 114 0.56 -10.13 -7.54
CA TYR A 114 0.92 -9.24 -6.42
C TYR A 114 0.89 -7.79 -6.87
N GLU A 115 0.47 -6.90 -5.98
CA GLU A 115 0.71 -5.48 -6.17
C GLU A 115 2.14 -5.16 -5.74
N ILE A 116 2.83 -4.34 -6.54
CA ILE A 116 4.16 -3.82 -6.20
C ILE A 116 4.02 -2.32 -5.99
N ALA A 117 4.39 -1.88 -4.79
CA ALA A 117 4.30 -0.52 -4.31
C ALA A 117 5.69 -0.02 -3.88
N ASP A 118 5.82 1.29 -3.77
CA ASP A 118 7.08 1.97 -3.50
C ASP A 118 7.35 2.04 -1.98
N HIS A 119 8.58 1.71 -1.58
CA HIS A 119 9.09 1.85 -0.20
C HIS A 119 10.46 2.54 -0.17
N THR A 120 10.65 3.54 -1.02
CA THR A 120 11.88 4.34 -1.20
C THR A 120 13.08 3.55 -1.75
N VAL A 121 14.11 4.27 -2.18
CA VAL A 121 15.34 3.64 -2.67
C VAL A 121 16.15 3.17 -1.47
N THR A 122 16.48 4.08 -0.56
CA THR A 122 17.52 3.80 0.44
C THR A 122 17.03 3.10 1.68
N HIS A 123 15.74 3.26 2.04
CA HIS A 123 15.23 2.91 3.36
C HIS A 123 16.17 3.40 4.49
N GLN A 124 16.67 4.63 4.36
CA GLN A 124 17.72 5.23 5.18
C GLN A 124 17.38 5.25 6.68
N GLU A 125 18.34 4.79 7.49
CA GLU A 125 18.32 4.97 8.95
C GLU A 125 19.11 6.21 9.39
N PRO A 126 18.82 6.78 10.57
CA PRO A 126 17.70 6.47 11.47
C PRO A 126 16.39 7.16 11.03
N THR A 127 15.29 6.91 11.74
CA THR A 127 13.96 7.50 11.47
C THR A 127 13.98 9.04 11.34
N THR A 128 14.87 9.74 12.05
CA THR A 128 15.01 11.20 11.98
C THR A 128 15.46 11.71 10.59
N TYR A 129 16.06 10.85 9.76
CA TYR A 129 16.32 11.18 8.36
C TYR A 129 15.04 11.54 7.62
N TRP A 130 13.98 10.76 7.81
CA TRP A 130 12.68 10.93 7.16
C TRP A 130 11.86 12.06 7.78
N GLU A 131 11.95 12.22 9.10
CA GLU A 131 11.35 13.35 9.83
C GLU A 131 11.83 14.70 9.29
N TYR A 132 13.14 14.84 9.04
CA TYR A 132 13.74 16.08 8.55
C TYR A 132 13.95 16.11 7.03
N ALA A 133 13.50 15.08 6.30
CA ALA A 133 13.63 15.02 4.86
C ALA A 133 12.83 16.16 4.20
N ASN A 134 13.55 16.99 3.43
CA ASN A 134 12.91 18.03 2.63
C ASN A 134 12.23 17.43 1.39
N PHE A 135 11.46 18.26 0.68
CA PHE A 135 10.78 17.86 -0.54
C PHE A 135 11.69 17.19 -1.59
N THR A 136 12.92 17.68 -1.77
CA THR A 136 13.85 17.12 -2.77
C THR A 136 14.31 15.72 -2.38
N VAL A 137 14.58 15.49 -1.09
CA VAL A 137 14.94 14.16 -0.58
C VAL A 137 13.80 13.17 -0.82
N TRP A 138 12.58 13.49 -0.36
CA TRP A 138 11.40 12.66 -0.61
C TRP A 138 11.15 12.43 -2.10
N LYS A 139 11.30 13.48 -2.93
CA LYS A 139 11.11 13.38 -4.38
C LYS A 139 12.08 12.40 -5.02
N ASN A 140 13.35 12.45 -4.65
CA ASN A 140 14.38 11.59 -5.22
C ASN A 140 14.19 10.14 -4.75
N GLU A 141 13.85 9.93 -3.48
CA GLU A 141 13.56 8.60 -2.94
C GLU A 141 12.33 7.96 -3.59
N ILE A 142 11.21 8.68 -3.65
CA ILE A 142 9.93 8.15 -4.16
C ILE A 142 9.94 8.01 -5.68
N ARG A 143 10.38 9.04 -6.42
CA ARG A 143 10.40 8.95 -7.89
C ARG A 143 11.52 8.03 -8.37
N GLY A 144 12.64 8.00 -7.64
CA GLY A 144 13.76 7.11 -7.93
C GLY A 144 13.33 5.65 -7.82
N GLN A 145 12.68 5.26 -6.71
CA GLN A 145 12.28 3.88 -6.54
C GLN A 145 11.19 3.45 -7.52
N ARG A 146 10.22 4.31 -7.83
CA ARG A 146 9.26 4.04 -8.91
C ARG A 146 9.92 3.81 -10.27
N GLU A 147 10.95 4.59 -10.61
CA GLU A 147 11.71 4.39 -11.85
C GLU A 147 12.52 3.09 -11.83
N ILE A 148 13.20 2.79 -10.72
CA ILE A 148 13.97 1.56 -10.54
C ILE A 148 13.07 0.32 -10.69
N LEU A 149 11.90 0.32 -10.03
CA LEU A 149 10.89 -0.74 -10.16
C LEU A 149 10.42 -0.89 -11.61
N HIS A 150 10.04 0.21 -12.26
CA HIS A 150 9.63 0.22 -13.67
C HIS A 150 10.69 -0.43 -14.57
N ARG A 151 11.95 -0.04 -14.40
CA ARG A 151 13.03 -0.36 -15.32
C ARG A 151 13.66 -1.73 -15.09
N PHE A 152 13.87 -2.11 -13.83
CA PHE A 152 14.60 -3.33 -13.48
C PHE A 152 13.69 -4.54 -13.20
N ALA A 153 12.41 -4.31 -12.88
CA ALA A 153 11.41 -5.37 -12.77
C ALA A 153 10.31 -5.29 -13.86
N ASN A 154 10.49 -4.45 -14.88
CA ASN A 154 9.62 -4.37 -16.07
C ASN A 154 8.14 -4.13 -15.75
N LEU A 155 7.87 -3.38 -14.68
CA LEU A 155 6.50 -3.02 -14.33
C LEU A 155 6.03 -1.87 -15.20
N PRO A 156 4.77 -1.83 -15.66
CA PRO A 156 4.22 -0.60 -16.21
C PRO A 156 4.32 0.54 -15.19
N TYR A 157 4.83 1.70 -15.59
CA TYR A 157 5.05 2.84 -14.68
C TYR A 157 3.78 3.23 -13.91
N ASP A 158 2.63 3.19 -14.59
CA ASP A 158 1.31 3.50 -14.01
C ASP A 158 0.73 2.37 -13.14
N ALA A 159 1.36 1.20 -13.08
CA ALA A 159 0.96 0.12 -12.16
C ALA A 159 1.54 0.31 -10.76
N ILE A 160 2.61 1.09 -10.60
CA ILE A 160 3.23 1.42 -9.31
C ILE A 160 2.51 2.64 -8.74
N LYS A 161 1.43 2.40 -7.99
CA LYS A 161 0.49 3.44 -7.55
C LYS A 161 0.49 3.68 -6.05
N GLY A 162 1.01 2.73 -5.28
CA GLY A 162 1.03 2.75 -3.82
C GLY A 162 2.37 3.18 -3.26
N PHE A 163 2.33 3.78 -2.07
CA PHE A 163 3.52 4.13 -1.31
C PHE A 163 3.32 3.80 0.17
N ARG A 164 4.43 3.42 0.84
CA ARG A 164 4.54 3.41 2.30
C ARG A 164 5.89 4.00 2.69
N ALA A 165 5.90 4.83 3.72
CA ALA A 165 7.12 5.45 4.24
C ALA A 165 7.91 4.48 5.11
N PRO A 166 9.25 4.46 4.99
CA PRO A 166 10.14 3.78 5.93
C PRO A 166 9.82 4.13 7.39
N PHE A 167 9.78 3.11 8.25
CA PHE A 167 9.44 3.24 9.68
C PHE A 167 8.08 3.89 9.97
N LEU A 168 7.18 3.96 8.97
CA LEU A 168 5.92 4.71 9.05
C LEU A 168 6.12 6.21 9.38
N MET A 169 7.30 6.76 9.05
CA MET A 169 7.65 8.16 9.29
C MET A 169 7.31 9.01 8.07
N PHE A 170 6.23 9.77 8.17
CA PHE A 170 5.69 10.59 7.08
C PHE A 170 5.73 12.07 7.40
N THR A 171 5.74 12.92 6.37
CA THR A 171 5.73 14.38 6.52
C THR A 171 4.85 15.04 5.46
N GLU A 172 4.47 16.31 5.64
CA GLU A 172 3.79 17.11 4.60
C GLU A 172 4.53 17.05 3.24
N ASN A 173 5.87 17.10 3.26
CA ASN A 173 6.69 17.06 2.05
C ASN A 173 6.52 15.74 1.30
N MET A 174 6.38 14.62 2.00
CA MET A 174 6.12 13.31 1.43
C MET A 174 4.79 13.30 0.66
N TYR A 175 3.68 13.71 1.30
CA TYR A 175 2.37 13.75 0.65
C TYR A 175 2.35 14.68 -0.57
N LYS A 176 3.05 15.80 -0.49
CA LYS A 176 3.24 16.69 -1.65
C LYS A 176 3.92 15.98 -2.82
N VAL A 177 4.98 15.20 -2.54
CA VAL A 177 5.65 14.41 -3.57
C VAL A 177 4.72 13.36 -4.18
N LEU A 178 3.99 12.61 -3.33
CA LEU A 178 3.04 11.60 -3.77
C LEU A 178 1.99 12.19 -4.71
N PHE A 179 1.42 13.33 -4.33
CA PHE A 179 0.44 14.04 -5.15
C PHE A 179 1.04 14.52 -6.49
N GLU A 180 2.20 15.19 -6.47
CA GLU A 180 2.86 15.64 -7.70
C GLU A 180 3.27 14.48 -8.62
N ALA A 181 3.64 13.34 -8.04
CA ALA A 181 4.01 12.13 -8.76
C ALA A 181 2.81 11.24 -9.13
N LYS A 182 1.57 11.68 -8.83
CA LYS A 182 0.32 10.96 -9.15
C LYS A 182 0.28 9.54 -8.56
N PHE A 183 0.79 9.37 -7.34
CA PHE A 183 0.47 8.17 -6.56
C PHE A 183 -1.01 8.18 -6.21
N THR A 184 -1.61 6.99 -6.11
CA THR A 184 -3.04 6.83 -5.82
C THR A 184 -3.30 6.80 -4.32
N TYR A 185 -2.43 6.14 -3.55
CA TYR A 185 -2.62 6.00 -2.11
C TYR A 185 -1.30 5.98 -1.33
N ASP A 186 -1.40 6.39 -0.08
CA ASP A 186 -0.45 6.15 1.01
C ASP A 186 -1.01 5.11 1.99
N LEU A 187 -0.12 4.32 2.59
CA LEU A 187 -0.42 3.43 3.72
C LEU A 187 0.68 3.58 4.78
N SER A 188 0.95 4.81 5.19
CA SER A 188 2.00 5.12 6.16
C SER A 188 1.46 5.56 7.51
N TRP A 189 0.20 6.01 7.63
CA TRP A 189 -0.28 6.66 8.85
C TRP A 189 -0.92 5.68 9.84
N PRO A 190 -0.28 5.41 11.01
CA PRO A 190 -0.87 4.63 12.08
C PRO A 190 -2.18 5.22 12.60
N LEU A 191 -3.20 4.39 12.76
CA LEU A 191 -4.43 4.70 13.45
C LEU A 191 -4.41 4.03 14.83
N ASN A 192 -3.97 4.82 15.82
CA ASN A 192 -3.90 4.42 17.21
C ASN A 192 -5.32 4.36 17.83
N ILE A 193 -5.91 3.17 17.87
CA ILE A 193 -7.24 2.93 18.47
C ILE A 193 -7.10 2.42 19.91
N LYS A 194 -7.96 2.95 20.79
CA LYS A 194 -8.24 2.32 22.09
C LYS A 194 -9.43 1.37 21.97
N PHE A 195 -9.18 0.06 22.10
CA PHE A 195 -10.19 -1.00 21.91
C PHE A 195 -11.20 -1.15 23.05
N ASN A 196 -11.04 -0.38 24.13
CA ASN A 196 -11.96 -0.33 25.28
C ASN A 196 -13.18 0.58 25.06
N GLY A 197 -13.36 1.14 23.85
CA GLY A 197 -14.47 2.05 23.53
C GLY A 197 -14.22 3.51 23.92
N GLU A 198 -13.07 3.84 24.51
CA GLU A 198 -12.69 5.22 24.86
C GLU A 198 -12.05 5.99 23.69
N SER A 199 -11.80 5.32 22.56
CA SER A 199 -11.21 5.97 21.39
C SER A 199 -12.17 7.00 20.82
N PRO A 200 -11.73 8.26 20.61
CA PRO A 200 -12.58 9.28 19.99
C PRO A 200 -12.92 8.95 18.53
N ILE A 201 -12.14 8.07 17.90
CA ILE A 201 -12.32 7.56 16.55
C ILE A 201 -12.23 6.02 16.57
N GLY A 202 -13.20 5.35 15.93
CA GLY A 202 -13.18 3.90 15.69
C GLY A 202 -12.33 3.53 14.46
N PRO A 203 -12.40 2.28 13.96
CA PRO A 203 -11.67 1.91 12.76
C PRO A 203 -12.23 2.70 11.57
N MET A 204 -11.30 3.26 10.79
CA MET A 204 -11.61 4.17 9.70
C MET A 204 -11.54 3.44 8.36
N TYR A 205 -12.43 3.79 7.46
CA TYR A 205 -12.27 3.43 6.05
C TYR A 205 -11.17 4.29 5.41
N PRO A 206 -10.56 3.84 4.30
CA PRO A 206 -9.75 4.72 3.47
C PRO A 206 -10.48 6.02 3.14
N TYR A 207 -9.72 7.10 3.04
CA TYR A 207 -10.26 8.44 2.80
C TYR A 207 -9.31 9.24 1.91
N THR A 208 -9.72 10.41 1.44
CA THR A 208 -8.87 11.25 0.59
C THR A 208 -8.43 12.52 1.31
N PHE A 209 -7.33 13.08 0.83
CA PHE A 209 -6.75 14.33 1.31
C PHE A 209 -7.32 15.58 0.63
N ASP A 210 -8.48 15.50 -0.03
CA ASP A 210 -9.21 16.68 -0.51
C ASP A 210 -9.52 17.65 0.66
N TYR A 211 -9.77 17.10 1.84
CA TYR A 211 -10.11 17.81 3.07
C TYR A 211 -9.20 17.38 4.22
N ILE A 212 -9.16 18.19 5.29
CA ILE A 212 -8.32 17.91 6.45
C ILE A 212 -8.75 16.60 7.12
N SER A 213 -7.77 15.74 7.42
CA SER A 213 -8.05 14.47 8.10
C SER A 213 -8.49 14.69 9.55
N LYS A 214 -9.39 13.81 10.03
CA LYS A 214 -9.74 13.66 11.45
C LYS A 214 -8.90 12.59 12.15
N GLN A 215 -8.06 11.85 11.41
CA GLN A 215 -7.13 10.90 12.00
C GLN A 215 -6.17 11.64 12.93
N ILE A 216 -5.94 11.08 14.11
CA ILE A 216 -5.09 11.71 15.12
C ILE A 216 -3.64 11.59 14.70
N CYS A 217 -2.91 12.71 14.76
CA CYS A 217 -1.48 12.69 14.54
C CYS A 217 -0.74 11.88 15.61
N PRO A 218 0.20 11.01 15.23
CA PRO A 218 0.99 10.24 16.19
C PRO A 218 1.84 11.12 17.11
N THR A 219 2.31 12.27 16.62
CA THR A 219 3.08 13.25 17.39
C THR A 219 2.49 14.66 17.20
N VAL A 220 2.58 15.52 18.23
CA VAL A 220 2.08 16.91 18.18
C VAL A 220 3.11 17.84 17.52
N GLU A 221 4.39 17.44 17.56
CA GLU A 221 5.54 18.22 17.09
C GLU A 221 5.72 18.11 15.57
N GLU A 222 5.26 17.02 14.94
CA GLU A 222 5.25 16.85 13.49
C GLU A 222 3.82 16.96 12.95
N PRO A 223 3.48 18.02 12.22
CA PRO A 223 2.15 18.11 11.66
C PRO A 223 1.97 17.07 10.54
N CYS A 224 1.01 16.19 10.72
CA CYS A 224 0.38 15.45 9.62
C CYS A 224 -0.06 16.39 8.49
N PRO A 225 -0.29 15.89 7.27
CA PRO A 225 -0.64 16.73 6.12
C PRO A 225 -1.80 17.69 6.44
N LYS A 226 -1.52 18.97 6.26
CA LYS A 226 -2.43 20.11 6.43
C LYS A 226 -2.92 20.65 5.09
N MET A 227 -2.24 20.33 4.00
CA MET A 227 -2.61 20.79 2.66
C MET A 227 -3.61 19.84 2.01
N SER A 228 -4.36 20.36 1.04
CA SER A 228 -5.30 19.59 0.25
C SER A 228 -4.56 18.89 -0.90
N TYR A 229 -4.71 17.57 -0.99
CA TYR A 229 -4.23 16.71 -2.06
C TYR A 229 -5.41 15.94 -2.69
N PRO A 230 -6.23 16.60 -3.54
CA PRO A 230 -7.46 16.00 -4.05
C PRO A 230 -7.25 14.65 -4.75
N GLY A 231 -7.99 13.63 -4.33
CA GLY A 231 -7.91 12.29 -4.90
C GLY A 231 -6.69 11.45 -4.48
N LEU A 232 -5.77 11.97 -3.66
CA LEU A 232 -4.77 11.14 -2.98
C LEU A 232 -5.43 10.45 -1.78
N TRP A 233 -5.37 9.12 -1.75
CA TRP A 233 -5.97 8.32 -0.70
C TRP A 233 -5.00 8.04 0.45
N GLU A 234 -5.54 7.98 1.66
CA GLU A 234 -4.93 7.33 2.81
C GLU A 234 -5.65 6.00 3.04
N ILE A 235 -4.90 4.93 3.26
CA ILE A 235 -5.40 3.69 3.84
C ILE A 235 -4.93 3.66 5.31
N PRO A 236 -5.81 3.97 6.28
CA PRO A 236 -5.42 4.05 7.68
C PRO A 236 -4.82 2.75 8.18
N ASN A 237 -3.62 2.82 8.74
CA ASN A 237 -2.93 1.66 9.29
C ASN A 237 -3.41 1.37 10.72
N VAL A 238 -4.51 0.62 10.85
CA VAL A 238 -5.13 0.35 12.15
C VAL A 238 -4.22 -0.51 13.02
N ASN A 239 -3.89 -0.03 14.22
CA ASN A 239 -3.16 -0.84 15.20
C ASN A 239 -3.89 -2.14 15.49
N ILE A 240 -3.16 -3.21 15.81
CA ILE A 240 -3.77 -4.45 16.29
C ILE A 240 -3.79 -4.48 17.82
N MET A 241 -4.70 -5.26 18.38
CA MET A 241 -4.77 -5.55 19.81
C MET A 241 -4.07 -6.87 20.14
N ASN A 242 -3.40 -6.91 21.28
CA ASN A 242 -2.87 -8.14 21.86
C ASN A 242 -3.99 -9.07 22.36
N SER A 243 -3.63 -10.29 22.73
CA SER A 243 -4.57 -11.29 23.29
C SER A 243 -5.22 -10.86 24.62
N ASP A 244 -4.67 -9.87 25.31
CA ASP A 244 -5.21 -9.27 26.53
C ASP A 244 -6.07 -8.01 26.28
N HIS A 245 -6.33 -7.66 25.01
CA HIS A 245 -7.04 -6.45 24.54
C HIS A 245 -6.25 -5.14 24.68
N SER A 246 -4.98 -5.18 25.12
CA SER A 246 -4.14 -3.98 25.09
C SER A 246 -3.84 -3.58 23.64
N PRO A 247 -3.82 -2.27 23.33
CA PRO A 247 -3.31 -1.79 22.04
C PRO A 247 -1.85 -2.22 21.85
N CYS A 248 -1.52 -2.59 20.62
CA CYS A 248 -0.17 -2.88 20.20
C CYS A 248 0.26 -1.92 19.06
N ALA A 249 1.05 -2.38 18.11
CA ALA A 249 1.52 -1.65 16.94
C ALA A 249 0.60 -1.86 15.72
N SER A 250 0.83 -1.08 14.68
CA SER A 250 0.17 -1.21 13.37
C SER A 250 0.84 -2.22 12.45
N MET A 251 2.10 -2.57 12.73
CA MET A 251 2.81 -3.67 12.10
C MET A 251 2.79 -4.89 13.03
N MET A 252 2.50 -6.08 12.49
CA MET A 252 2.34 -7.29 13.29
C MET A 252 3.64 -7.70 13.99
N ASP A 253 4.80 -7.54 13.36
CA ASP A 253 6.11 -7.84 13.97
C ASP A 253 6.49 -6.88 15.12
N GLY A 254 5.84 -5.73 15.24
CA GLY A 254 5.93 -4.86 16.42
C GLY A 254 5.20 -5.42 17.65
N CYS A 255 4.50 -6.54 17.51
CA CYS A 255 3.70 -7.20 18.54
C CYS A 255 4.26 -8.57 18.91
N ASN A 256 3.75 -9.14 20.01
CA ASN A 256 4.21 -10.36 20.69
C ASN A 256 5.16 -11.30 19.90
N PRO A 257 6.48 -11.02 19.84
CA PRO A 257 7.41 -11.78 19.01
C PRO A 257 7.68 -13.20 19.52
N SER A 258 7.32 -13.46 20.79
CA SER A 258 7.44 -14.77 21.43
C SER A 258 6.14 -15.58 21.40
N GLY A 259 5.08 -15.05 20.76
CA GLY A 259 3.79 -15.72 20.65
C GLY A 259 3.92 -17.02 19.86
N ASN A 260 3.36 -18.12 20.39
CA ASN A 260 3.25 -19.36 19.63
C ASN A 260 2.06 -19.32 18.65
N ALA A 261 1.88 -20.39 17.87
CA ALA A 261 0.85 -20.43 16.83
C ALA A 261 -0.57 -20.23 17.37
N SER A 262 -0.87 -20.71 18.59
CA SER A 262 -2.19 -20.54 19.20
C SER A 262 -2.42 -19.09 19.61
N VAL A 263 -1.43 -18.45 20.23
CA VAL A 263 -1.52 -17.03 20.65
C VAL A 263 -1.75 -16.13 19.44
N TRP A 264 -0.98 -16.31 18.37
CA TRP A 264 -1.13 -15.49 17.17
C TRP A 264 -2.42 -15.75 16.42
N TYR A 265 -2.92 -16.98 16.41
CA TYR A 265 -4.22 -17.29 15.83
C TYR A 265 -5.35 -16.55 16.55
N GLU A 266 -5.30 -16.48 17.89
CA GLU A 266 -6.27 -15.70 18.68
C GLU A 266 -6.14 -14.18 18.46
N ILE A 267 -4.92 -13.66 18.35
CA ILE A 267 -4.69 -12.24 18.01
C ILE A 267 -5.34 -11.93 16.65
N LEU A 268 -5.11 -12.76 15.63
CA LEU A 268 -5.66 -12.56 14.29
C LEU A 268 -7.18 -12.65 14.27
N LEU A 269 -7.77 -13.68 14.89
CA LEU A 269 -9.23 -13.83 14.98
C LEU A 269 -9.88 -12.63 15.64
N ARG A 270 -9.32 -12.16 16.75
CA ARG A 270 -9.88 -11.06 17.51
C ARG A 270 -9.86 -9.76 16.72
N ASN A 271 -8.72 -9.43 16.13
CA ASN A 271 -8.59 -8.22 15.34
C ASN A 271 -9.48 -8.27 14.10
N PHE A 272 -9.54 -9.41 13.42
CA PHE A 272 -10.49 -9.61 12.32
C PHE A 272 -11.94 -9.34 12.72
N HIS A 273 -12.40 -9.93 13.84
CA HIS A 273 -13.78 -9.75 14.31
C HIS A 273 -14.07 -8.32 14.78
N TYR A 274 -13.07 -7.58 15.25
CA TYR A 274 -13.23 -6.16 15.53
C TYR A 274 -13.69 -5.38 14.28
N HIS A 275 -13.20 -5.73 13.09
CA HIS A 275 -13.66 -5.14 11.83
C HIS A 275 -14.93 -5.81 11.30
N TYR A 276 -14.95 -7.15 11.27
CA TYR A 276 -16.00 -7.97 10.65
C TYR A 276 -17.36 -7.81 11.32
N ASP A 277 -17.40 -7.72 12.65
CA ASP A 277 -18.65 -7.62 13.42
C ASP A 277 -19.12 -6.16 13.61
N THR A 278 -18.31 -5.17 13.22
CA THR A 278 -18.65 -3.75 13.38
C THR A 278 -18.99 -3.09 12.05
N ASN A 279 -18.08 -2.31 11.48
CA ASN A 279 -18.32 -1.50 10.30
C ASN A 279 -17.70 -2.07 9.03
N ARG A 280 -17.05 -3.24 9.05
CA ARG A 280 -16.43 -3.91 7.88
C ARG A 280 -15.34 -3.07 7.21
N THR A 281 -14.63 -2.27 8.00
CA THR A 281 -13.40 -1.60 7.53
C THR A 281 -12.34 -2.62 7.13
N PRO A 282 -11.41 -2.29 6.21
CA PRO A 282 -10.34 -3.21 5.84
C PRO A 282 -9.52 -3.64 7.07
N PHE A 283 -9.33 -4.95 7.23
CA PHE A 283 -8.44 -5.49 8.26
C PHE A 283 -7.02 -5.65 7.69
N GLY A 284 -6.04 -4.96 8.29
CA GLY A 284 -4.64 -5.02 7.87
C GLY A 284 -3.87 -6.17 8.53
N MET A 285 -3.25 -7.01 7.72
CA MET A 285 -2.18 -7.91 8.10
C MET A 285 -0.88 -7.39 7.49
N LEU A 286 -0.26 -6.41 8.14
CA LEU A 286 0.91 -5.70 7.63
C LEU A 286 2.14 -6.12 8.43
N MET A 287 3.20 -6.54 7.75
CA MET A 287 4.37 -7.12 8.44
C MET A 287 5.63 -7.08 7.59
N HIS A 288 6.78 -7.21 8.23
CA HIS A 288 8.01 -7.60 7.52
C HIS A 288 8.03 -9.12 7.30
N PRO A 289 8.74 -9.65 6.27
CA PRO A 289 8.91 -11.09 6.13
C PRO A 289 9.59 -11.74 7.34
N SER A 290 10.39 -10.96 8.08
CA SER A 290 11.05 -11.40 9.30
C SER A 290 10.08 -11.86 10.39
N TYR A 291 8.83 -11.39 10.36
CA TYR A 291 7.73 -11.86 11.21
C TYR A 291 7.63 -13.39 11.25
N PHE A 292 7.90 -14.07 10.12
CA PHE A 292 7.79 -15.52 10.02
C PHE A 292 9.00 -16.28 10.57
N TYR A 293 10.11 -15.60 10.86
CA TYR A 293 11.24 -16.19 11.58
C TYR A 293 11.03 -16.21 13.11
N HIS A 294 10.11 -15.41 13.63
CA HIS A 294 9.87 -15.25 15.07
C HIS A 294 8.97 -16.34 15.67
N GLY A 295 8.95 -16.42 17.01
CA GLY A 295 8.34 -17.51 17.78
C GLY A 295 9.15 -18.82 17.77
N PRO A 296 8.62 -19.93 18.31
CA PRO A 296 9.10 -21.26 17.94
C PRO A 296 9.03 -21.37 16.41
N ALA A 297 10.17 -21.58 15.75
CA ALA A 297 10.34 -21.34 14.31
C ALA A 297 9.13 -21.81 13.46
N GLY A 298 8.49 -20.86 12.76
CA GLY A 298 7.37 -21.10 11.85
C GLY A 298 5.97 -21.01 12.48
N ASP A 299 5.84 -20.79 13.79
CA ASP A 299 4.54 -20.72 14.46
C ASP A 299 3.69 -19.53 14.01
N HIS A 300 4.31 -18.38 13.75
CA HIS A 300 3.63 -17.19 13.23
C HIS A 300 3.02 -17.45 11.85
N LEU A 301 3.79 -18.06 10.93
CA LEU A 301 3.30 -18.45 9.60
C LEU A 301 2.17 -19.48 9.71
N LYS A 302 2.30 -20.46 10.60
CA LYS A 302 1.25 -21.46 10.87
C LYS A 302 -0.05 -20.81 11.35
N ALA A 303 0.04 -19.82 12.25
CA ALA A 303 -1.11 -19.07 12.73
C ALA A 303 -1.77 -18.26 11.60
N ALA A 304 -0.97 -17.52 10.82
CA ALA A 304 -1.45 -16.71 9.71
C ALA A 304 -2.15 -17.56 8.63
N ARG A 305 -1.55 -18.69 8.23
CA ARG A 305 -2.17 -19.65 7.30
C ARG A 305 -3.49 -20.19 7.81
N LYS A 306 -3.53 -20.61 9.07
CA LYS A 306 -4.75 -21.11 9.71
C LYS A 306 -5.84 -20.05 9.72
N PHE A 307 -5.48 -18.80 10.01
CA PHE A 307 -6.40 -17.67 10.01
C PHE A 307 -6.94 -17.36 8.61
N LEU A 308 -6.11 -17.27 7.57
CA LEU A 308 -6.57 -17.01 6.21
C LEU A 308 -7.55 -18.09 5.72
N LYS A 309 -7.32 -19.36 6.09
CA LYS A 309 -8.26 -20.47 5.81
C LYS A 309 -9.58 -20.34 6.56
N TYR A 310 -9.54 -19.87 7.81
CA TYR A 310 -10.77 -19.53 8.53
C TYR A 310 -11.52 -18.39 7.83
N ALA A 311 -10.83 -17.30 7.44
CA ALA A 311 -11.44 -16.16 6.78
C ALA A 311 -12.08 -16.54 5.43
N GLU A 312 -11.37 -17.33 4.60
CA GLU A 312 -11.89 -17.91 3.36
C GLU A 312 -13.20 -18.69 3.58
N SER A 313 -13.29 -19.45 4.67
CA SER A 313 -14.46 -20.29 4.96
C SER A 313 -15.76 -19.51 5.24
N LEU A 314 -15.67 -18.20 5.52
CA LEU A 314 -16.83 -17.34 5.77
C LEU A 314 -17.59 -16.99 4.48
N GLY A 315 -16.92 -17.03 3.32
CA GLY A 315 -17.53 -16.88 1.99
C GLY A 315 -17.82 -15.43 1.55
N ASP A 316 -17.72 -14.45 2.45
CA ASP A 316 -17.90 -13.01 2.17
C ASP A 316 -16.63 -12.17 2.49
N VAL A 317 -15.51 -12.85 2.76
CA VAL A 317 -14.20 -12.24 3.06
C VAL A 317 -13.31 -12.28 1.81
N TRP A 318 -12.62 -11.18 1.55
CA TRP A 318 -11.75 -10.99 0.39
C TRP A 318 -10.33 -10.62 0.85
N ILE A 319 -9.34 -11.41 0.45
CA ILE A 319 -7.93 -11.11 0.62
C ILE A 319 -7.44 -10.37 -0.63
N LEU A 320 -7.15 -9.08 -0.48
CA LEU A 320 -6.96 -8.15 -1.60
C LEU A 320 -5.68 -7.35 -1.45
N THR A 321 -5.19 -6.84 -2.57
CA THR A 321 -4.14 -5.83 -2.57
C THR A 321 -4.69 -4.46 -2.15
N ALA A 322 -3.81 -3.55 -1.74
CA ALA A 322 -4.17 -2.18 -1.38
C ALA A 322 -4.87 -1.42 -2.51
N SER A 323 -4.39 -1.50 -3.76
CA SER A 323 -5.08 -0.93 -4.93
C SER A 323 -6.49 -1.48 -5.09
N GLN A 324 -6.70 -2.79 -4.91
CA GLN A 324 -8.03 -3.39 -5.01
C GLN A 324 -8.98 -2.91 -3.92
N VAL A 325 -8.46 -2.64 -2.71
CA VAL A 325 -9.23 -1.98 -1.65
C VAL A 325 -9.63 -0.58 -2.11
N ILE A 326 -8.72 0.22 -2.65
CA ILE A 326 -9.02 1.56 -3.17
C ILE A 326 -10.04 1.51 -4.32
N ASP A 327 -9.91 0.58 -5.27
CA ASP A 327 -10.85 0.42 -6.37
C ASP A 327 -12.28 0.20 -5.86
N TRP A 328 -12.45 -0.58 -4.78
CA TRP A 328 -13.75 -0.78 -4.14
C TRP A 328 -14.22 0.46 -3.35
N MET A 329 -13.31 1.23 -2.77
CA MET A 329 -13.66 2.51 -2.13
C MET A 329 -14.22 3.52 -3.14
N GLN A 330 -13.71 3.48 -4.38
CA GLN A 330 -14.16 4.32 -5.49
C GLN A 330 -15.49 3.85 -6.09
N ASP A 331 -15.71 2.54 -6.19
CA ASP A 331 -16.96 1.94 -6.69
C ASP A 331 -17.45 0.79 -5.77
N PRO A 332 -18.14 1.13 -4.65
CA PRO A 332 -18.49 0.15 -3.62
C PRO A 332 -19.47 -0.92 -4.11
N GLN A 333 -19.06 -2.18 -3.99
CA GLN A 333 -19.86 -3.35 -4.32
C GLN A 333 -20.39 -4.06 -3.08
N SER A 334 -21.64 -4.52 -3.13
CA SER A 334 -22.17 -5.47 -2.15
C SER A 334 -21.52 -6.85 -2.27
N ILE A 335 -21.68 -7.70 -1.26
CA ILE A 335 -21.18 -9.10 -1.25
C ILE A 335 -21.50 -9.86 -2.55
N GLU A 336 -22.73 -9.74 -3.06
CA GLU A 336 -23.12 -10.43 -4.29
C GLU A 336 -22.49 -9.84 -5.55
N LYS A 337 -22.37 -8.51 -5.64
CA LYS A 337 -21.81 -7.85 -6.83
C LYS A 337 -20.28 -7.93 -6.89
N ALA A 338 -19.63 -8.01 -5.73
CA ALA A 338 -18.18 -8.13 -5.58
C ALA A 338 -17.61 -9.32 -6.36
N LYS A 339 -18.35 -10.44 -6.45
CA LYS A 339 -17.93 -11.65 -7.17
C LYS A 339 -17.60 -11.39 -8.65
N SER A 340 -18.29 -10.45 -9.27
CA SER A 340 -18.10 -10.04 -10.67
C SER A 340 -17.45 -8.66 -10.82
N PHE A 341 -16.96 -8.06 -9.73
CA PHE A 341 -16.35 -6.73 -9.77
C PHE A 341 -15.04 -6.78 -10.57
N PRO A 342 -14.92 -6.03 -11.70
CA PRO A 342 -13.77 -6.16 -12.60
C PRO A 342 -12.40 -5.96 -11.91
N PRO A 343 -12.20 -4.97 -11.03
CA PRO A 343 -10.93 -4.79 -10.33
C PRO A 343 -10.51 -5.94 -9.40
N TRP A 344 -11.47 -6.77 -8.94
CA TRP A 344 -11.20 -7.92 -8.08
C TRP A 344 -11.04 -9.24 -8.86
N GLN A 345 -11.19 -9.22 -10.18
CA GLN A 345 -10.96 -10.40 -11.01
C GLN A 345 -9.47 -10.72 -11.10
N CYS A 346 -9.16 -11.97 -11.47
CA CYS A 346 -7.80 -12.45 -11.53
C CYS A 346 -7.05 -11.68 -12.64
N PRO A 347 -5.98 -10.92 -12.32
CA PRO A 347 -5.27 -10.16 -13.34
C PRO A 347 -4.55 -11.12 -14.30
N SER A 348 -4.69 -10.90 -15.60
CA SER A 348 -3.83 -11.55 -16.60
C SER A 348 -2.62 -10.65 -16.85
N ARG A 349 -1.43 -11.15 -16.49
CA ARG A 349 -0.15 -10.44 -16.64
C ARG A 349 0.85 -11.33 -17.40
N PRO A 350 1.76 -10.74 -18.19
CA PRO A 350 2.79 -11.52 -18.88
C PRO A 350 3.73 -12.19 -17.87
N PRO A 351 4.28 -13.37 -18.19
CA PRO A 351 5.33 -13.97 -17.38
C PRO A 351 6.60 -13.10 -17.40
N PRO A 352 7.56 -13.32 -16.48
CA PRO A 352 8.83 -12.61 -16.47
C PRO A 352 9.61 -12.74 -17.79
N ARG A 353 10.34 -11.68 -18.16
CA ARG A 353 11.14 -11.64 -19.41
C ARG A 353 12.29 -12.65 -19.46
N CYS A 354 12.74 -13.15 -18.33
CA CYS A 354 13.81 -14.13 -18.21
C CYS A 354 13.41 -15.20 -17.17
N SER A 355 14.21 -16.28 -17.05
CA SER A 355 14.11 -17.23 -15.93
C SER A 355 15.14 -16.91 -14.85
N SER A 356 14.96 -17.48 -13.65
CA SER A 356 15.92 -17.36 -12.56
C SER A 356 17.35 -17.76 -12.93
N SER A 357 17.53 -18.71 -13.86
CA SER A 357 18.83 -19.16 -14.35
C SER A 357 19.46 -18.26 -15.42
N THR A 358 18.68 -17.33 -15.98
CA THR A 358 19.11 -16.43 -17.06
C THR A 358 19.08 -14.95 -16.66
N ALA A 359 18.60 -14.64 -15.44
CA ALA A 359 18.66 -13.30 -14.88
C ALA A 359 20.13 -12.88 -14.69
N ASN A 360 20.41 -11.61 -14.95
CA ASN A 360 21.72 -11.03 -14.69
C ASN A 360 21.91 -10.84 -13.20
N SER A 361 23.09 -11.19 -12.67
CA SER A 361 23.50 -10.91 -11.30
C SER A 361 24.55 -9.80 -11.32
N CYS A 362 24.09 -8.57 -11.13
CA CYS A 362 24.92 -7.37 -11.18
C CYS A 362 25.59 -7.14 -9.82
N HIS A 363 26.92 -7.06 -9.79
CA HIS A 363 27.69 -6.81 -8.57
C HIS A 363 28.29 -5.40 -8.61
N TYR A 364 28.09 -4.66 -7.53
CA TYR A 364 28.58 -3.30 -7.36
C TYR A 364 29.39 -3.20 -6.07
N THR A 365 30.49 -2.46 -6.11
CA THR A 365 31.33 -2.19 -4.93
C THR A 365 31.14 -0.78 -4.38
N GLU A 366 30.45 0.08 -5.12
CA GLU A 366 30.13 1.47 -4.77
C GLU A 366 28.61 1.67 -4.86
N PRO A 367 27.95 2.27 -3.85
CA PRO A 367 28.54 2.86 -2.64
C PRO A 367 28.96 1.84 -1.56
N ARG A 368 28.60 0.57 -1.74
CA ARG A 368 29.02 -0.57 -0.92
C ARG A 368 28.80 -1.85 -1.73
N ASP A 369 29.13 -3.00 -1.13
CA ASP A 369 28.89 -4.29 -1.74
C ASP A 369 27.38 -4.56 -1.88
N PHE A 370 26.91 -4.56 -3.12
CA PHE A 370 25.51 -4.81 -3.49
C PHE A 370 25.43 -5.81 -4.64
N TYR A 371 24.43 -6.68 -4.55
CA TYR A 371 24.00 -7.53 -5.64
C TYR A 371 22.60 -7.10 -6.06
N MET A 372 22.42 -6.92 -7.37
CA MET A 372 21.12 -6.64 -7.98
C MET A 372 20.85 -7.69 -9.04
N THR A 373 19.82 -8.51 -8.84
CA THR A 373 19.41 -9.50 -9.84
C THR A 373 18.27 -8.95 -10.68
N THR A 374 18.37 -8.99 -12.01
CA THR A 374 17.36 -8.43 -12.92
C THR A 374 17.39 -9.10 -14.30
N CYS A 375 16.27 -9.08 -15.03
CA CYS A 375 16.24 -9.46 -16.45
C CYS A 375 16.74 -8.33 -17.39
N THR A 376 17.02 -7.14 -16.86
CA THR A 376 17.59 -6.02 -17.61
C THR A 376 19.12 -6.11 -17.62
N GLU A 377 19.79 -5.54 -18.62
CA GLU A 377 21.26 -5.42 -18.63
C GLU A 377 21.74 -4.67 -17.38
N CYS A 378 22.88 -5.10 -16.81
CA CYS A 378 23.41 -4.47 -15.61
C CYS A 378 23.77 -3.00 -15.89
N PRO A 379 23.19 -2.03 -15.15
CA PRO A 379 23.59 -0.64 -15.25
C PRO A 379 25.04 -0.47 -14.79
N LYS A 380 25.69 0.64 -15.19
CA LYS A 380 27.09 0.92 -14.88
C LYS A 380 27.33 1.18 -13.40
N HIS A 381 26.35 1.81 -12.75
CA HIS A 381 26.36 2.14 -11.34
C HIS A 381 25.17 1.50 -10.63
N PHE A 382 25.31 1.24 -9.34
CA PHE A 382 24.16 0.83 -8.53
C PHE A 382 23.15 1.98 -8.52
N PRO A 383 21.89 1.75 -8.93
CA PRO A 383 20.89 2.81 -8.95
C PRO A 383 20.74 3.51 -7.60
N SER A 384 20.47 4.81 -7.63
CA SER A 384 20.41 5.65 -6.44
C SER A 384 19.26 6.67 -6.53
N PRO A 385 18.91 7.37 -5.44
CA PRO A 385 17.82 8.36 -5.47
C PRO A 385 17.99 9.44 -6.55
N THR A 386 19.22 9.81 -6.89
CA THR A 386 19.53 10.84 -7.89
C THR A 386 19.96 10.30 -9.25
N ASP A 387 20.19 8.99 -9.35
CA ASP A 387 20.58 8.27 -10.57
C ASP A 387 19.85 6.92 -10.61
N PRO A 388 18.52 6.93 -10.84
CA PRO A 388 17.69 5.72 -10.73
C PRO A 388 17.84 4.77 -11.92
N ASP A 389 18.48 5.17 -13.02
CA ASP A 389 18.80 4.27 -14.14
C ASP A 389 20.24 3.75 -14.11
N GLY A 390 21.11 4.34 -13.28
CA GLY A 390 22.47 3.87 -12.99
C GLY A 390 23.45 4.06 -14.15
N ASN A 391 23.33 5.16 -14.91
CA ASN A 391 24.06 5.34 -16.20
C ASN A 391 24.83 6.65 -16.41
#